data_AF-A0A0D2MU84-F1
#
_entry.id   AF-A0A0D2MU84-F1
#
_cell.length_a   1.000
_cell.length_b   1.000
_cell.length_c   1.000
_cell.angle_alpha   90.00
_cell.angle_beta   90.00
_cell.angle_gamma   90.00
#
_symmetry.space_group_name_H-M   'P 1'
#
loop_
_entity.id
_entity.type
_entity.pdbx_description
1 polymer ?
#
loop_
_entity_poly.entity_id
_entity_poly.type
_entity_poly.pdbx_seq_one_letter_code
_entity_poly.pdbx_strand_id
1 'polypeptide(L)'
;MRTGLGEVWNIVWKAKFETLQAAYNLLLDRVPGLPEAQRQKLDPNDYKFIDYWFKHQWVASAGDRVTDITGKAENEDEDTEDLNGEDLQSIFDPAPAGAQRGQGRSRAGINVAMRFIQDCHGQVIDGHRAREIRIHARALFVGFALQGKQFLSWGDADALSRKTFYNEMVSRFEELQYCDLDWKSEQIAIDTSLSISPGIFLFSDPTLFIMTFLPFTNNVNAAPLTGMLPMSYPTTGSQPKQAPEITGIQPIPGEEKEKWAKLSANAKAAAKTAS
;
A
#
# COMPACT_ATOMS: atom_id res chain seq x y z
N MET A 1 -32.77 -21.66 -45.05
CA MET A 1 -31.83 -20.53 -45.22
C MET A 1 -31.72 -19.72 -43.92
N ARG A 2 -30.96 -20.18 -42.93
CA ARG A 2 -30.73 -19.48 -41.64
C ARG A 2 -29.26 -19.48 -41.18
N THR A 3 -28.34 -19.78 -42.09
CA THR A 3 -26.91 -19.95 -41.78
C THR A 3 -26.09 -18.66 -41.83
N GLY A 4 -26.63 -17.54 -42.34
CA GLY A 4 -25.81 -16.33 -42.59
C GLY A 4 -25.54 -15.43 -41.38
N LEU A 5 -26.40 -15.41 -40.36
CA LEU A 5 -26.24 -14.45 -39.24
C LEU A 5 -25.09 -14.81 -38.30
N GLY A 6 -24.82 -16.10 -38.08
CA GLY A 6 -23.74 -16.54 -37.19
C GLY A 6 -22.34 -16.21 -37.72
N GLU A 7 -22.15 -16.27 -39.04
CA GLU A 7 -20.86 -15.97 -39.67
C GLU A 7 -20.50 -14.48 -39.56
N VAL A 8 -21.48 -13.59 -39.76
CA VAL A 8 -21.27 -12.13 -39.63
C VAL A 8 -20.85 -11.76 -38.21
N TRP A 9 -21.49 -12.34 -37.18
CA TRP A 9 -21.12 -12.09 -35.79
C TRP A 9 -19.70 -12.56 -35.46
N ASN A 10 -19.28 -13.72 -35.97
CA ASN A 10 -17.91 -14.22 -35.78
C ASN A 10 -16.86 -13.30 -36.41
N ILE A 11 -17.13 -12.77 -37.61
CA ILE A 11 -16.21 -11.84 -38.29
C ILE A 11 -16.07 -10.53 -37.50
N VAL A 12 -17.19 -9.94 -37.06
CA VAL A 12 -17.17 -8.70 -36.29
C VAL A 12 -16.46 -8.88 -34.95
N TRP A 13 -16.70 -10.01 -34.26
CA TRP A 13 -16.06 -10.29 -32.98
C TRP A 13 -14.55 -10.50 -33.14
N LYS A 14 -14.12 -11.23 -34.17
CA LYS A 14 -12.71 -11.46 -34.48
C LYS A 14 -11.97 -10.16 -34.79
N ALA A 15 -12.56 -9.28 -35.61
CA ALA A 15 -11.97 -7.97 -35.91
C ALA A 15 -11.82 -7.08 -34.65
N LYS A 16 -12.81 -7.10 -33.75
CA LYS A 16 -12.72 -6.37 -32.47
C LYS A 16 -11.63 -6.92 -31.57
N PHE A 17 -11.52 -8.25 -31.46
CA PHE A 17 -10.48 -8.91 -30.69
C PHE A 17 -9.08 -8.60 -31.22
N GLU A 18 -8.87 -8.69 -32.54
CA GLU A 18 -7.61 -8.35 -33.21
C GLU A 18 -7.23 -6.87 -32.97
N THR A 19 -8.20 -5.96 -33.02
CA THR A 19 -7.96 -4.54 -32.75
C THR A 19 -7.55 -4.29 -31.29
N LEU A 20 -8.22 -4.93 -30.33
CA LEU A 20 -7.86 -4.84 -28.91
C LEU A 20 -6.49 -5.44 -28.63
N GLN A 21 -6.17 -6.59 -29.24
CA GLN A 21 -4.88 -7.24 -29.12
C GLN A 21 -3.75 -6.37 -29.69
N ALA A 22 -3.97 -5.76 -30.86
CA ALA A 22 -3.01 -4.83 -31.45
C ALA A 22 -2.79 -3.58 -30.59
N ALA A 23 -3.86 -3.01 -30.02
CA ALA A 23 -3.77 -1.87 -29.10
C ALA A 23 -3.02 -2.24 -27.81
N TYR A 24 -3.25 -3.44 -27.27
CA TYR A 24 -2.55 -3.96 -26.11
C TYR A 24 -1.04 -4.12 -26.38
N ASN A 25 -0.68 -4.70 -27.52
CA ASN A 25 0.73 -4.84 -27.92
C ASN A 25 1.41 -3.48 -28.11
N LEU A 26 0.72 -2.51 -28.72
CA LEU A 26 1.22 -1.14 -28.85
C LEU A 26 1.46 -0.47 -27.48
N LEU A 27 0.60 -0.74 -26.49
CA LEU A 27 0.79 -0.24 -25.13
C LEU A 27 1.99 -0.91 -24.45
N LEU A 28 2.20 -2.21 -24.65
CA LEU A 28 3.39 -2.90 -24.15
C LEU A 28 4.68 -2.33 -24.73
N ASP A 29 4.70 -1.99 -26.03
CA ASP A 29 5.87 -1.40 -26.69
C ASP A 29 6.15 0.04 -26.24
N ARG A 30 5.09 0.82 -25.94
CA ARG A 30 5.21 2.24 -25.56
C ARG A 30 5.49 2.49 -24.10
N VAL A 31 5.17 1.55 -23.22
CA VAL A 31 5.54 1.65 -21.81
C VAL A 31 6.97 1.13 -21.73
N PRO A 32 8.01 2.00 -21.73
CA PRO A 32 9.36 1.53 -21.44
C PRO A 32 9.25 0.76 -20.14
N GLY A 33 9.61 -0.52 -20.17
CA GLY A 33 9.66 -1.33 -18.97
C GLY A 33 10.56 -0.59 -18.00
N LEU A 34 9.96 0.13 -17.05
CA LEU A 34 10.69 0.73 -15.94
C LEU A 34 11.57 -0.40 -15.45
N PRO A 35 12.91 -0.24 -15.40
CA PRO A 35 13.84 -1.32 -15.14
C PRO A 35 13.26 -2.03 -13.93
N GLU A 36 12.71 -3.20 -14.18
CA GLU A 36 11.94 -3.92 -13.19
C GLU A 36 13.00 -4.29 -12.20
N ALA A 37 13.11 -3.51 -11.12
CA ALA A 37 14.17 -3.64 -10.14
C ALA A 37 14.22 -5.13 -9.86
N GLN A 38 15.30 -5.78 -10.33
CA GLN A 38 15.30 -7.22 -10.56
C GLN A 38 14.85 -7.86 -9.25
N ARG A 39 13.58 -8.25 -9.20
CA ARG A 39 13.04 -8.85 -8.00
C ARG A 39 13.80 -10.14 -7.90
N GLN A 40 14.62 -10.28 -6.87
CA GLN A 40 15.29 -11.54 -6.62
C GLN A 40 14.17 -12.54 -6.47
N LYS A 41 14.02 -13.43 -7.46
CA LYS A 41 13.03 -14.49 -7.40
C LYS A 41 13.52 -15.43 -6.32
N LEU A 42 12.98 -15.26 -5.13
CA LEU A 42 13.32 -16.06 -3.96
C LEU A 42 12.94 -17.51 -4.26
N ASP A 43 13.89 -18.43 -4.13
CA ASP A 43 13.59 -19.85 -4.26
C ASP A 43 12.83 -20.28 -2.99
N PRO A 44 11.62 -20.87 -3.10
CA PRO A 44 10.89 -21.35 -1.94
C PRO A 44 11.70 -22.31 -1.05
N ASN A 45 12.68 -23.02 -1.61
CA ASN A 45 13.52 -23.97 -0.87
C ASN A 45 14.48 -23.30 0.12
N ASP A 46 14.83 -22.03 -0.10
CA ASP A 46 15.71 -21.26 0.79
C ASP A 46 15.00 -20.83 2.08
N TYR A 47 13.67 -20.85 2.07
CA TYR A 47 12.81 -20.31 3.13
C TYR A 47 11.90 -21.37 3.74
N LYS A 48 12.48 -22.47 4.23
CA LYS A 48 11.74 -23.62 4.78
C LYS A 48 10.86 -23.30 5.98
N PHE A 49 11.18 -22.23 6.70
CA PHE A 49 10.44 -21.83 7.90
C PHE A 49 9.32 -20.83 7.60
N ILE A 50 9.30 -20.27 6.40
CA ILE A 50 8.26 -19.32 6.02
C ILE A 50 7.09 -20.13 5.48
N ASP A 51 5.96 -20.02 6.16
CA ASP A 51 4.71 -20.51 5.62
C ASP A 51 4.38 -19.67 4.38
N TYR A 52 4.41 -20.30 3.21
CA TYR A 52 3.92 -19.69 1.99
C TYR A 52 2.39 -19.65 2.05
N TRP A 53 1.87 -18.59 2.66
CA TRP A 53 0.44 -18.35 2.75
C TRP A 53 -0.12 -17.96 1.38
N PHE A 54 -1.12 -18.68 0.93
CA PHE A 54 -2.04 -18.17 -0.10
C PHE A 54 -3.14 -17.33 0.55
N LYS A 55 -3.65 -16.32 -0.17
CA LYS A 55 -4.74 -15.44 0.31
C LYS A 55 -5.93 -16.22 0.87
N HIS A 56 -6.33 -17.31 0.21
CA HIS A 56 -7.46 -18.14 0.65
C HIS A 56 -7.18 -18.91 1.95
N GLN A 57 -5.93 -19.36 2.17
CA GLN A 57 -5.52 -20.03 3.41
C GLN A 57 -5.55 -19.07 4.59
N TRP A 58 -5.04 -17.84 4.39
CA TRP A 58 -5.09 -16.82 5.43
C TRP A 58 -6.53 -16.46 5.81
N VAL A 59 -7.40 -16.25 4.83
CA VAL A 59 -8.82 -15.94 5.08
C VAL A 59 -9.51 -17.07 5.84
N ALA A 60 -9.20 -18.33 5.53
CA ALA A 60 -9.72 -19.48 6.26
C ALA A 60 -9.21 -19.51 7.72
N SER A 61 -7.91 -19.28 7.95
CA SER A 61 -7.32 -19.25 9.29
C SER A 61 -7.74 -18.04 10.13
N ALA A 62 -8.10 -16.91 9.49
CA ALA A 62 -8.54 -15.71 10.18
C ALA A 62 -9.97 -15.86 10.75
N GLY A 63 -10.84 -16.61 10.07
CA GLY A 63 -12.20 -16.87 10.54
C GLY A 63 -12.26 -17.66 11.85
N ASP A 64 -11.31 -18.58 12.05
CA ASP A 64 -11.28 -19.50 13.20
C ASP A 64 -10.71 -18.84 14.47
N ARG A 65 -9.91 -17.77 14.34
CA ARG A 65 -9.21 -17.14 15.49
C ARG A 65 -10.03 -16.10 16.27
N VAL A 66 -11.14 -15.64 15.70
CA VAL A 66 -11.99 -14.61 16.35
C VAL A 66 -12.75 -15.19 17.54
N THR A 67 -13.01 -16.51 17.55
CA THR A 67 -13.72 -17.19 18.65
C THR A 67 -12.85 -17.40 19.89
N ASP A 68 -11.53 -17.59 19.73
CA ASP A 68 -10.64 -17.95 20.86
C ASP A 68 -10.29 -16.77 21.79
N ILE A 69 -10.26 -15.54 21.29
CA ILE A 69 -9.85 -14.37 22.09
C ILE A 69 -10.92 -13.94 23.10
N THR A 70 -12.18 -14.37 22.90
CA THR A 70 -13.29 -13.99 23.76
C THR A 70 -13.42 -14.87 25.02
N GLY A 71 -12.71 -16.02 25.08
CA GLY A 71 -12.95 -17.03 26.11
C GLY A 71 -11.99 -17.07 27.30
N LYS A 72 -10.99 -16.18 27.43
CA LYS A 72 -9.93 -16.35 28.45
C LYS A 72 -9.48 -15.05 29.13
N ALA A 73 -10.45 -14.33 29.69
CA ALA A 73 -10.21 -13.31 30.70
C ALA A 73 -10.96 -13.70 31.98
N GLU A 74 -10.64 -14.89 32.49
CA GLU A 74 -10.92 -15.23 33.88
C GLU A 74 -9.83 -14.52 34.69
N ASN A 75 -10.14 -13.30 35.12
CA ASN A 75 -9.42 -12.65 36.21
C ASN A 75 -9.69 -13.50 37.45
N GLU A 76 -8.72 -14.32 37.83
CA GLU A 76 -8.56 -14.70 39.22
C GLU A 76 -8.11 -13.43 39.95
N ASP A 77 -9.08 -12.61 40.35
CA ASP A 77 -8.89 -11.56 41.34
C ASP A 77 -8.51 -12.26 42.64
N GLU A 78 -7.21 -12.38 42.86
CA GLU A 78 -6.63 -12.86 44.11
C GLU A 78 -6.93 -11.83 45.20
N ASP A 79 -7.85 -12.22 46.08
CA ASP A 79 -8.33 -11.51 47.26
C ASP A 79 -7.19 -10.82 48.02
N THR A 80 -7.11 -9.50 47.89
CA THR A 80 -6.34 -8.67 48.82
C THR A 80 -7.31 -8.15 49.88
N GLU A 81 -7.49 -8.93 50.94
CA GLU A 81 -8.29 -8.52 52.09
C GLU A 81 -7.66 -7.32 52.84
N ASP A 82 -8.58 -6.56 53.45
CA ASP A 82 -8.40 -5.67 54.58
C ASP A 82 -7.63 -4.35 54.39
N LEU A 83 -8.38 -3.25 54.22
CA LEU A 83 -8.24 -2.08 55.10
C LEU A 83 -9.56 -1.30 55.19
N ASN A 84 -10.22 -1.46 56.34
CA ASN A 84 -11.33 -0.66 56.86
C ASN A 84 -11.03 0.84 56.84
N GLY A 85 -11.97 1.64 56.34
CA GLY A 85 -11.92 3.10 56.43
C GLY A 85 -13.20 3.70 55.85
N GLU A 86 -14.26 3.69 56.65
CA GLU A 86 -15.51 4.38 56.37
C GLU A 86 -15.25 5.89 56.24
N ASP A 87 -15.60 6.49 55.09
CA ASP A 87 -16.10 7.86 55.07
C ASP A 87 -17.02 8.09 53.85
N LEU A 88 -18.29 8.27 54.19
CA LEU A 88 -19.41 8.64 53.34
C LEU A 88 -19.27 10.08 52.87
N GLN A 89 -18.98 10.32 51.58
CA GLN A 89 -19.50 11.43 50.76
C GLN A 89 -18.74 11.55 49.43
N SER A 90 -19.33 11.06 48.33
CA SER A 90 -19.28 11.79 47.05
C SER A 90 -20.31 11.22 46.07
N ILE A 91 -21.50 11.80 46.12
CA ILE A 91 -22.66 11.56 45.23
C ILE A 91 -22.44 12.23 43.85
N PHE A 92 -21.25 12.06 43.29
CA PHE A 92 -20.94 12.41 41.91
C PHE A 92 -20.17 11.25 41.33
N ASP A 93 -20.88 10.28 40.77
CA ASP A 93 -20.28 9.20 39.98
C ASP A 93 -19.83 9.80 38.63
N PRO A 94 -18.53 10.07 38.39
CA PRO A 94 -18.07 10.29 37.04
C PRO A 94 -18.27 8.96 36.29
N ALA A 95 -18.96 9.02 35.15
CA ALA A 95 -19.16 7.89 34.26
C ALA A 95 -17.89 7.04 34.14
N PRO A 96 -17.99 5.69 34.17
CA PRO A 96 -16.84 4.81 34.22
C PRO A 96 -15.88 5.17 33.09
N ALA A 97 -14.67 5.57 33.49
CA ALA A 97 -13.60 6.02 32.61
C ALA A 97 -13.53 5.08 31.41
N GLY A 98 -13.94 5.61 30.25
CA GLY A 98 -14.17 4.84 29.04
C GLY A 98 -12.98 3.95 28.76
N ALA A 99 -13.24 2.66 28.58
CA ALA A 99 -12.27 1.65 28.25
C ALA A 99 -11.29 2.20 27.21
N GLN A 100 -10.04 2.44 27.62
CA GLN A 100 -8.89 2.73 26.76
C GLN A 100 -8.55 1.48 25.93
N ARG A 101 -9.53 0.96 25.20
CA ARG A 101 -9.43 -0.17 24.29
C ARG A 101 -8.72 0.32 23.04
N GLY A 102 -7.38 0.21 23.03
CA GLY A 102 -6.63 0.20 21.78
C GLY A 102 -5.19 0.66 21.87
N GLN A 103 -4.86 1.66 22.70
CA GLN A 103 -3.52 2.25 22.66
C GLN A 103 -2.42 1.43 23.37
N GLY A 104 -2.75 0.70 24.43
CA GLY A 104 -1.74 -0.02 25.23
C GLY A 104 -1.00 -1.10 24.45
N ARG A 105 -1.71 -1.91 23.65
CA ARG A 105 -1.13 -3.06 22.94
C ARG A 105 -0.14 -2.65 21.84
N SER A 106 -0.42 -1.56 21.12
CA SER A 106 0.50 -1.05 20.11
C SER A 106 1.76 -0.45 20.71
N ARG A 107 1.71 0.08 21.94
CA ARG A 107 2.89 0.58 22.67
C ARG A 107 3.76 -0.55 23.20
N ALA A 108 3.17 -1.69 23.49
CA ALA A 108 3.86 -2.91 23.91
C ALA A 108 4.44 -3.73 22.74
N GLY A 109 4.44 -3.20 21.51
CA GLY A 109 4.92 -3.93 20.33
C GLY A 109 4.00 -5.09 19.91
N ILE A 110 2.77 -5.22 20.40
CA ILE A 110 1.95 -6.38 20.04
C ILE A 110 1.30 -6.18 18.66
N ASN A 111 1.73 -6.97 17.67
CA ASN A 111 1.13 -6.97 16.33
C ASN A 111 -0.18 -7.78 16.30
N VAL A 112 -1.30 -7.06 16.22
CA VAL A 112 -2.64 -7.68 16.12
C VAL A 112 -3.15 -7.73 14.68
N ALA A 113 -2.89 -6.69 13.88
CA ALA A 113 -3.51 -6.52 12.57
C ALA A 113 -2.77 -7.22 11.43
N MET A 114 -1.44 -7.27 11.48
CA MET A 114 -0.59 -7.72 10.37
C MET A 114 0.11 -9.05 10.70
N ARG A 115 -0.61 -9.96 11.36
CA ARG A 115 -0.05 -11.27 11.80
C ARG A 115 0.28 -12.20 10.64
N PHE A 116 -0.18 -11.88 9.43
CA PHE A 116 0.12 -12.60 8.21
C PHE A 116 1.52 -12.33 7.67
N ILE A 117 2.23 -11.33 8.21
CA ILE A 117 3.60 -11.03 7.80
C ILE A 117 4.55 -11.75 8.74
N GLN A 118 5.39 -12.58 8.14
CA GLN A 118 6.43 -13.34 8.81
C GLN A 118 7.79 -12.89 8.29
N ASP A 119 8.79 -12.92 9.16
CA ASP A 119 10.19 -12.69 8.81
C ASP A 119 10.80 -13.88 8.06
N CYS A 120 12.11 -13.81 7.76
CA CYS A 120 12.84 -14.88 7.09
C CYS A 120 12.89 -16.20 7.88
N HIS A 121 12.57 -16.17 9.18
CA HIS A 121 12.56 -17.30 10.09
C HIS A 121 11.14 -17.83 10.36
N GLY A 122 10.11 -17.30 9.68
CA GLY A 122 8.72 -17.68 9.91
C GLY A 122 8.08 -17.04 11.14
N GLN A 123 8.76 -16.14 11.85
CA GLN A 123 8.22 -15.47 13.03
C GLN A 123 7.36 -14.29 12.60
N VAL A 124 6.21 -14.12 13.26
CA VAL A 124 5.33 -12.99 13.02
C VAL A 124 6.05 -11.69 13.39
N ILE A 125 6.01 -10.71 12.49
CA ILE A 125 6.68 -9.43 12.74
C ILE A 125 6.14 -8.73 14.00
N ASP A 126 7.03 -8.00 14.66
CA ASP A 126 6.69 -7.19 15.82
C ASP A 126 5.77 -6.00 15.48
N GLY A 127 5.06 -5.48 16.48
CA GLY A 127 4.14 -4.37 16.34
C GLY A 127 4.83 -3.05 15.97
N HIS A 128 6.08 -2.84 16.39
CA HIS A 128 6.87 -1.69 15.92
C HIS A 128 7.15 -1.80 14.43
N ARG A 129 7.54 -2.99 13.95
CA ARG A 129 7.77 -3.25 12.53
C ARG A 129 6.50 -3.07 11.71
N ALA A 130 5.38 -3.63 12.16
CA ALA A 130 4.07 -3.44 11.52
C ALA A 130 3.65 -1.95 11.48
N ARG A 131 4.01 -1.16 12.50
CA ARG A 131 3.78 0.29 12.51
C ARG A 131 4.61 0.99 11.44
N GLU A 132 5.89 0.67 11.29
CA GLU A 132 6.75 1.23 10.24
C GLU A 132 6.19 0.96 8.83
N ILE A 133 5.74 -0.27 8.58
CA ILE A 133 5.12 -0.67 7.31
C ILE A 133 3.90 0.21 7.00
N ARG A 134 3.00 0.39 7.97
CA ARG A 134 1.81 1.25 7.80
C ARG A 134 2.18 2.71 7.57
N ILE A 135 3.18 3.24 8.27
CA ILE A 135 3.66 4.62 8.08
C ILE A 135 4.16 4.81 6.66
N HIS A 136 4.99 3.88 6.16
CA HIS A 136 5.52 3.95 4.80
C HIS A 136 4.42 3.82 3.75
N ALA A 137 3.50 2.85 3.91
CA ALA A 137 2.36 2.70 3.01
C ALA A 137 1.51 3.99 2.93
N ARG A 138 1.22 4.64 4.07
CA ARG A 138 0.52 5.93 4.11
C ARG A 138 1.28 7.03 3.39
N ALA A 139 2.60 7.09 3.54
CA ALA A 139 3.43 8.07 2.82
C ALA A 139 3.33 7.89 1.29
N LEU A 140 3.27 6.65 0.79
CA LEU A 140 3.04 6.38 -0.63
C LEU A 140 1.66 6.85 -1.09
N PHE A 141 0.60 6.61 -0.32
CA PHE A 141 -0.74 7.12 -0.62
C PHE A 141 -0.79 8.65 -0.66
N VAL A 142 -0.11 9.34 0.27
CA VAL A 142 0.04 10.80 0.22
C VAL A 142 0.78 11.22 -1.06
N GLY A 143 1.84 10.50 -1.44
CA GLY A 143 2.55 10.72 -2.70
C GLY A 143 1.63 10.60 -3.93
N PHE A 144 0.74 9.62 -3.97
CA PHE A 144 -0.25 9.49 -5.04
C PHE A 144 -1.26 10.65 -5.04
N ALA A 145 -1.76 11.06 -3.88
CA ALA A 145 -2.67 12.18 -3.76
C ALA A 145 -2.04 13.49 -4.26
N LEU A 146 -0.76 13.73 -3.96
CA LEU A 146 0.00 14.88 -4.47
C LEU A 146 0.18 14.86 -5.99
N GLN A 147 0.19 13.68 -6.60
CA GLN A 147 0.19 13.51 -8.06
C GLN A 147 -1.21 13.68 -8.70
N GLY A 148 -2.23 14.01 -7.91
CA GLY A 148 -3.62 14.07 -8.38
C GLY A 148 -4.27 12.71 -8.58
N LYS A 149 -3.65 11.64 -8.07
CA LYS A 149 -4.19 10.28 -8.13
C LYS A 149 -4.93 9.98 -6.83
N GLN A 150 -6.25 9.99 -6.89
CA GLN A 150 -7.11 9.63 -5.78
C GLN A 150 -7.87 8.36 -6.14
N PHE A 151 -7.97 7.45 -5.18
CA PHE A 151 -8.63 6.16 -5.37
C PHE A 151 -9.77 6.04 -4.36
N LEU A 152 -10.97 5.71 -4.84
CA LEU A 152 -12.12 5.45 -3.96
C LEU A 152 -11.92 4.12 -3.21
N SER A 153 -11.39 3.14 -3.92
CA SER A 153 -10.95 1.86 -3.38
C SER A 153 -9.59 1.50 -3.96
N TRP A 154 -8.79 0.69 -3.25
CA TRP A 154 -7.53 0.19 -3.83
C TRP A 154 -7.75 -0.64 -5.11
N GLY A 155 -8.92 -1.26 -5.26
CA GLY A 155 -9.30 -1.98 -6.48
C GLY A 155 -9.38 -1.09 -7.72
N ASP A 156 -9.66 0.21 -7.54
CA ASP A 156 -9.77 1.19 -8.62
C ASP A 156 -8.42 1.85 -8.98
N ALA A 157 -7.34 1.47 -8.29
CA ALA A 157 -6.03 2.05 -8.54
C ALA A 157 -5.50 1.69 -9.94
N ASP A 158 -4.86 2.65 -10.60
CA ASP A 158 -4.24 2.39 -11.91
C ASP A 158 -3.12 1.33 -11.80
N ALA A 159 -2.82 0.68 -12.91
CA ALA A 159 -1.80 -0.37 -12.94
C ALA A 159 -0.41 0.17 -12.52
N LEU A 160 -0.10 1.42 -12.89
CA LEU A 160 1.19 2.03 -12.60
C LEU A 160 1.39 2.33 -11.11
N SER A 161 0.38 2.84 -10.42
CA SER A 161 0.43 3.16 -8.99
C SER A 161 0.40 1.89 -8.16
N ARG A 162 -0.33 0.85 -8.58
CA ARG A 162 -0.21 -0.49 -7.99
C ARG A 162 1.21 -1.03 -8.11
N LYS A 163 1.78 -1.01 -9.31
CA LYS A 163 3.17 -1.44 -9.56
C LYS A 163 4.17 -0.65 -8.71
N THR A 164 4.01 0.67 -8.65
CA THR A 164 4.87 1.57 -7.86
C THR A 164 4.77 1.24 -6.38
N PHE A 165 3.55 1.10 -5.86
CA PHE A 165 3.30 0.75 -4.47
C PHE A 165 3.95 -0.59 -4.10
N TYR A 166 3.74 -1.64 -4.91
CA TYR A 166 4.32 -2.95 -4.63
C TYR A 166 5.84 -2.93 -4.67
N ASN A 167 6.44 -2.24 -5.64
CA ASN A 167 7.90 -2.13 -5.75
C ASN A 167 8.53 -1.39 -4.58
N GLU A 168 7.96 -0.25 -4.18
CA GLU A 168 8.45 0.53 -3.03
C GLU A 168 8.34 -0.27 -1.73
N MET A 169 7.19 -0.92 -1.50
CA MET A 169 6.96 -1.74 -0.32
C MET A 169 7.94 -2.92 -0.23
N VAL A 170 8.15 -3.64 -1.33
CA VAL A 170 9.09 -4.76 -1.43
C VAL A 170 10.54 -4.30 -1.28
N SER A 171 10.91 -3.16 -1.87
CA SER A 171 12.26 -2.61 -1.77
C SER A 171 12.59 -2.17 -0.35
N ARG A 172 11.59 -1.73 0.43
CA ARG A 172 11.79 -1.24 1.79
C ARG A 172 11.69 -2.35 2.84
N PHE A 173 10.84 -3.34 2.61
CA PHE A 173 10.55 -4.41 3.56
C PHE A 173 10.72 -5.77 2.90
N GLU A 174 11.83 -6.44 3.19
CA GLU A 174 12.14 -7.76 2.67
C GLU A 174 11.10 -8.83 3.05
N GLU A 175 10.44 -8.67 4.20
CA GLU A 175 9.39 -9.58 4.69
C GLU A 175 8.20 -9.71 3.73
N LEU A 176 7.98 -8.69 2.89
CA LEU A 176 6.91 -8.65 1.90
C LEU A 176 7.25 -9.41 0.62
N GLN A 177 8.53 -9.72 0.41
CA GLN A 177 9.00 -10.48 -0.76
C GLN A 177 8.66 -11.97 -0.66
N TYR A 178 8.45 -12.47 0.55
CA TYR A 178 8.15 -13.89 0.83
C TYR A 178 6.67 -14.22 0.54
N CYS A 179 6.17 -13.84 -0.62
CA CYS A 179 4.78 -14.06 -1.04
C CYS A 179 4.60 -14.12 -2.54
N ASP A 180 3.65 -14.94 -2.96
CA ASP A 180 3.23 -15.01 -4.35
C ASP A 180 2.35 -13.80 -4.72
N LEU A 181 2.53 -13.29 -5.94
CA LEU A 181 1.72 -12.20 -6.52
C LEU A 181 1.56 -10.94 -5.65
N ASP A 182 2.53 -10.61 -4.80
CA ASP A 182 2.51 -9.43 -3.92
C ASP A 182 1.26 -9.33 -3.01
N TRP A 183 0.59 -10.46 -2.71
CA TRP A 183 -0.73 -10.41 -2.04
C TRP A 183 -0.68 -9.77 -0.64
N LYS A 184 0.43 -9.89 0.09
CA LYS A 184 0.64 -9.19 1.37
C LYS A 184 0.61 -7.68 1.18
N SER A 185 1.32 -7.18 0.17
CA SER A 185 1.34 -5.76 -0.18
C SER A 185 -0.04 -5.29 -0.62
N GLU A 186 -0.78 -6.11 -1.38
CA GLU A 186 -2.17 -5.83 -1.73
C GLU A 186 -3.06 -5.71 -0.47
N GLN A 187 -2.95 -6.64 0.48
CA GLN A 187 -3.72 -6.59 1.72
C GLN A 187 -3.38 -5.35 2.55
N ILE A 188 -2.10 -4.98 2.66
CA ILE A 188 -1.66 -3.75 3.35
C ILE A 188 -2.27 -2.52 2.70
N ALA A 189 -2.33 -2.48 1.37
CA ALA A 189 -2.92 -1.37 0.64
C ALA A 189 -4.41 -1.25 0.91
N ILE A 190 -5.15 -2.38 0.91
CA ILE A 190 -6.57 -2.44 1.25
C ILE A 190 -6.79 -1.93 2.69
N ASP A 191 -6.10 -2.51 3.67
CA ASP A 191 -6.23 -2.14 5.09
C ASP A 191 -5.90 -0.66 5.32
N THR A 192 -4.86 -0.16 4.65
CA THR A 192 -4.43 1.24 4.76
C THR A 192 -5.43 2.17 4.09
N SER A 193 -5.95 1.82 2.91
CA SER A 193 -6.94 2.63 2.20
C SER A 193 -8.26 2.75 2.96
N LEU A 194 -8.72 1.66 3.59
CA LEU A 194 -9.93 1.66 4.43
C LEU A 194 -9.73 2.52 5.68
N SER A 195 -8.54 2.53 6.26
CA SER A 195 -8.21 3.43 7.38
C SER A 195 -8.21 4.92 6.98
N ILE A 196 -8.10 5.24 5.69
CA ILE A 196 -8.02 6.60 5.16
C ILE A 196 -9.40 7.13 4.70
N SER A 197 -10.44 6.30 4.79
CA SER A 197 -11.84 6.53 4.38
C SER A 197 -12.40 7.96 4.64
N PRO A 198 -13.37 8.39 3.81
CA PRO A 198 -13.40 9.69 3.12
C PRO A 198 -13.77 10.92 3.96
N GLY A 199 -14.00 10.76 5.27
CA GLY A 199 -14.29 11.89 6.16
C GLY A 199 -13.13 12.87 6.30
N ILE A 200 -11.90 12.42 6.08
CA ILE A 200 -10.68 13.22 6.25
C ILE A 200 -10.23 13.90 4.95
N PHE A 201 -10.63 13.39 3.78
CA PHE A 201 -10.23 13.94 2.48
C PHE A 201 -11.16 15.05 1.95
N LEU A 202 -12.21 15.43 2.70
CA LEU A 202 -13.00 16.63 2.39
C LEU A 202 -12.30 17.94 2.77
N PHE A 203 -11.10 17.88 3.38
CA PHE A 203 -10.29 19.08 3.50
C PHE A 203 -9.69 19.40 2.13
N SER A 204 -10.19 20.48 1.53
CA SER A 204 -9.72 21.05 0.26
C SER A 204 -8.23 21.45 0.27
N ASP A 205 -7.51 21.26 1.37
CA ASP A 205 -6.11 21.61 1.53
C ASP A 205 -5.27 20.40 1.95
N PRO A 206 -4.45 19.83 1.05
CA PRO A 206 -3.59 18.68 1.34
C PRO A 206 -2.48 18.98 2.37
N THR A 207 -2.19 20.24 2.68
CA THR A 207 -1.16 20.59 3.68
C THR A 207 -1.59 20.33 5.13
N LEU A 208 -2.88 20.38 5.43
CA LEU A 208 -3.43 20.12 6.78
C LEU A 208 -3.35 18.64 7.19
N PHE A 209 -3.38 17.72 6.22
CA PHE A 209 -3.23 16.28 6.47
C PHE A 209 -1.81 15.92 6.94
N ILE A 210 -0.78 16.56 6.36
CA ILE A 210 0.63 16.34 6.71
C ILE A 210 0.90 16.73 8.18
N MET A 211 0.29 17.80 8.67
CA MET A 211 0.52 18.30 10.03
C MET A 211 -0.14 17.45 11.12
N THR A 212 -1.23 16.76 10.81
CA THR A 212 -2.04 16.07 11.83
C THR A 212 -1.68 14.59 11.99
N PHE A 213 -1.17 13.95 10.93
CA PHE A 213 -0.89 12.50 10.92
C PHE A 213 0.59 12.11 10.89
N LEU A 214 1.51 13.08 10.83
CA LEU A 214 2.96 12.88 11.09
C LEU A 214 3.46 13.42 12.45
N PRO A 215 2.74 13.33 13.60
CA PRO A 215 3.38 13.62 14.87
C PRO A 215 4.14 12.38 15.33
N PHE A 216 5.42 12.27 14.99
CA PHE A 216 6.49 11.54 15.70
C PHE A 216 7.55 10.98 14.74
N THR A 217 8.40 11.85 14.22
CA THR A 217 9.84 11.55 14.13
C THR A 217 10.57 12.85 14.48
N ASN A 218 11.45 12.80 15.47
CA ASN A 218 12.21 13.90 16.10
C ASN A 218 11.68 14.36 17.46
N ASN A 219 11.65 13.42 18.41
CA ASN A 219 12.09 13.77 19.76
C ASN A 219 13.28 12.88 20.12
N VAL A 220 14.43 13.17 19.50
CA VAL A 220 15.72 12.84 20.10
C VAL A 220 16.06 14.06 20.94
N ASN A 221 16.03 13.88 22.26
CA ASN A 221 16.41 14.89 23.24
C ASN A 221 17.77 15.49 22.87
N ALA A 222 17.77 16.69 22.27
CA ALA A 222 18.92 17.56 22.26
C ALA A 222 19.02 18.19 23.66
N ALA A 223 19.60 17.45 24.60
CA ALA A 223 20.15 18.06 25.80
C ALA A 223 21.34 18.95 25.38
N PRO A 224 21.43 20.20 25.83
CA PRO A 224 22.60 21.03 25.59
C PRO A 224 23.74 20.53 26.49
N LEU A 225 24.61 19.66 25.97
CA LEU A 225 25.91 19.39 26.58
C LEU A 225 26.87 20.51 26.17
N THR A 226 26.88 21.54 27.00
CA THR A 226 27.94 22.56 27.04
C THR A 226 29.27 21.88 27.33
N GLY A 227 30.22 22.00 26.41
CA GLY A 227 31.65 21.85 26.68
C GLY A 227 32.26 20.49 26.35
N MET A 228 32.62 20.28 25.08
CA MET A 228 33.80 19.49 24.72
C MET A 228 34.49 20.07 23.47
N LEU A 229 35.82 20.03 23.51
CA LEU A 229 36.79 20.67 22.63
C LEU A 229 36.73 20.21 21.16
N PRO A 230 37.21 21.02 20.20
CA PRO A 230 37.16 20.69 18.78
C PRO A 230 38.16 19.59 18.42
N MET A 231 37.63 18.45 17.96
CA MET A 231 38.39 17.41 17.26
C MET A 231 38.42 17.72 15.77
N SER A 232 39.60 18.07 15.27
CA SER A 232 39.88 18.25 13.84
C SER A 232 39.92 16.90 13.13
N TYR A 233 39.01 16.68 12.18
CA TYR A 233 39.09 15.55 11.25
C TYR A 233 39.59 16.02 9.87
N PRO A 234 40.46 15.24 9.20
CA PRO A 234 40.98 15.58 7.89
C PRO A 234 39.93 15.45 6.79
N THR A 235 39.78 16.52 6.03
CA THR A 235 39.00 16.62 4.79
C THR A 235 39.50 15.61 3.75
N THR A 236 38.74 14.54 3.51
CA THR A 236 38.89 13.74 2.29
C THR A 236 37.68 14.03 1.41
N GLY A 237 37.90 14.89 0.42
CA GLY A 237 36.89 15.27 -0.55
C GLY A 237 36.65 14.16 -1.57
N SER A 238 35.39 13.77 -1.71
CA SER A 238 34.87 13.13 -2.91
C SER A 238 33.57 13.85 -3.29
N GLN A 239 33.66 14.68 -4.34
CA GLN A 239 32.51 15.34 -4.95
C GLN A 239 31.54 14.30 -5.52
N PRO A 240 30.21 14.46 -5.32
CA PRO A 240 29.23 13.71 -6.08
C PRO A 240 29.26 14.16 -7.55
N LYS A 241 29.48 13.22 -8.47
CA LYS A 241 29.31 13.42 -9.91
C LYS A 241 27.88 13.89 -10.19
N GLN A 242 27.76 15.04 -10.86
CA GLN A 242 26.51 15.53 -11.42
C GLN A 242 25.91 14.48 -12.38
N ALA A 243 24.61 14.23 -12.21
CA ALA A 243 23.83 13.41 -13.12
C ALA A 243 23.69 14.14 -14.48
N PRO A 244 23.72 13.40 -15.61
CA PRO A 244 23.59 14.00 -16.93
C PRO A 244 22.18 14.58 -17.13
N GLU A 245 22.15 15.82 -17.59
CA GLU A 245 20.97 16.58 -17.97
C GLU A 245 20.32 15.93 -19.21
N ILE A 246 19.10 15.38 -19.07
CA ILE A 246 18.37 14.74 -20.17
C ILE A 246 17.66 15.84 -20.97
N THR A 247 18.41 16.56 -21.81
CA THR A 247 17.86 17.44 -22.85
C THR A 247 17.58 16.62 -24.10
N GLY A 248 16.37 16.07 -24.23
CA GLY A 248 16.05 15.24 -25.40
C GLY A 248 14.63 14.71 -25.51
N ILE A 249 13.60 15.52 -25.22
CA ILE A 249 12.23 15.18 -25.64
C ILE A 249 12.03 15.73 -27.05
N GLN A 250 12.20 14.87 -28.06
CA GLN A 250 11.88 15.22 -29.44
C GLN A 250 10.36 15.45 -29.58
N PRO A 251 9.92 16.53 -30.25
CA PRO A 251 8.52 16.77 -30.53
C PRO A 251 7.96 15.63 -31.40
N ILE A 252 6.79 15.14 -31.02
CA ILE A 252 6.06 14.09 -31.75
C ILE A 252 5.84 14.55 -33.22
N PRO A 253 6.26 13.77 -34.23
CA PRO A 253 6.08 14.12 -35.63
C PRO A 253 4.60 14.33 -35.95
N GLY A 254 4.28 15.47 -36.57
CA GLY A 254 2.89 15.89 -36.86
C GLY A 254 2.11 14.95 -37.79
N GLU A 255 2.77 14.01 -38.45
CA GLU A 255 2.14 13.08 -39.42
C GLU A 255 1.17 12.08 -38.78
N GLU A 256 1.30 11.73 -37.49
CA GLU A 256 0.38 10.77 -36.87
C GLU A 256 -1.01 11.36 -36.66
N LYS A 257 -1.13 12.67 -36.39
CA LYS A 257 -2.44 13.31 -36.14
C LYS A 257 -3.36 13.26 -37.35
N GLU A 258 -2.81 13.36 -38.56
CA GLU A 258 -3.61 13.33 -39.79
C GLU A 258 -4.12 11.91 -40.13
N LYS A 259 -3.32 10.87 -39.81
CA LYS A 259 -3.76 9.46 -39.96
C LYS A 259 -4.93 9.13 -39.03
N TRP A 260 -4.89 9.58 -37.78
CA TRP A 260 -5.98 9.33 -36.82
C TRP A 260 -7.27 10.08 -37.20
N ALA A 261 -7.17 11.29 -37.75
CA ALA A 261 -8.33 12.03 -38.25
C ALA A 261 -9.01 11.32 -39.44
N LYS A 262 -8.22 10.78 -40.38
CA LYS A 262 -8.74 10.02 -41.54
C LYS A 262 -9.41 8.70 -41.13
N LEU A 263 -8.85 7.98 -40.16
CA LEU A 263 -9.44 6.74 -39.64
C LEU A 263 -10.78 6.99 -38.90
N SER A 264 -10.87 8.07 -38.13
CA SER A 264 -12.10 8.49 -37.45
C SER A 264 -13.23 8.82 -38.44
N ALA A 265 -12.93 9.53 -39.53
CA ALA A 265 -13.90 9.90 -40.55
C ALA A 265 -14.45 8.67 -41.30
N ASN A 266 -13.59 7.70 -41.64
CA ASN A 266 -14.02 6.47 -42.30
C ASN A 266 -14.90 5.58 -41.41
N ALA A 267 -14.62 5.50 -40.10
CA ALA A 267 -15.46 4.76 -39.17
C ALA A 267 -16.88 5.35 -39.06
N LYS A 268 -16.99 6.68 -39.06
CA LYS A 268 -18.30 7.38 -39.08
C LYS A 268 -19.08 7.16 -40.38
N ALA A 269 -18.39 7.13 -41.53
CA ALA A 269 -19.03 6.88 -42.81
C ALA A 269 -19.59 5.44 -42.91
N ALA A 270 -18.81 4.44 -42.45
CA ALA A 270 -19.22 3.04 -42.47
C ALA A 270 -20.47 2.76 -41.61
N ALA A 271 -20.60 3.44 -40.46
CA ALA A 271 -21.77 3.33 -39.60
C ALA A 271 -23.07 3.90 -40.22
N LYS A 272 -22.94 4.86 -41.15
CA LYS A 272 -24.10 5.52 -41.79
C LYS A 272 -24.69 4.72 -42.95
N THR A 273 -23.90 3.84 -43.57
CA THR A 273 -24.34 2.93 -44.65
C THR A 273 -24.95 1.62 -44.15
N ALA A 274 -24.84 1.32 -42.85
CA ALA A 274 -25.38 0.11 -42.24
C ALA A 274 -26.76 0.31 -41.58
N SER A 275 -27.33 1.52 -41.67
CA SER A 275 -28.68 1.86 -41.21
C SER A 275 -29.59 2.16 -42.39
#